data_AF-A0A535PKR7-F1
#
_entry.id   AF-A0A535PKR7-F1
#
_cell.length_a   1.000
_cell.length_b   1.000
_cell.length_c   1.000
_cell.angle_alpha   90.00
_cell.angle_beta   90.00
_cell.angle_gamma   90.00
#
_symmetry.space_group_name_H-M   'P 1'
#
loop_
_entity.id
_entity.type
_entity.pdbx_description
1 polymer ?
#
loop_
_entity_poly.entity_id
_entity_poly.type
_entity_poly.pdbx_seq_one_letter_code
_entity_poly.pdbx_strand_id
1 'polypeptide(L)'
;MPSRGAEERVPRPWGSSVGSSVGSASPRYPEVLMTAEPATPDPTAVRAKTAIPPNPGRRDLGMKATLLFPDREIVERFYVPLIYTACRTCYSEEEPEEIFRKAVVGETDPARQQKLIQRVIESGHGSTIEHVVFSFGITGVSRTLSHQLVRHRAGVAFDQQSQRYVKFKDAATMRPATIEDADADLRERFDDQLEGSLSLYGDLLAAGIPGEDARFVFPNATRTNLVMTANLRALIHMSGLRLCTMAQWEIRRLFQLIRHEIFAVSPFLGAFLAPKCVPLGYCDESGNRDEHCPIRPHKDNVLAAWSEKAKATREAARASQAAGGEAARG
;
A
#
# COMPACT_ATOMS: atom_id res chain seq x y z
N MET A 1 -71.81 -20.52 -2.08
CA MET A 1 -71.21 -20.97 -3.37
C MET A 1 -69.80 -20.38 -3.47
N PRO A 2 -68.76 -21.19 -3.74
CA PRO A 2 -67.38 -20.83 -3.43
C PRO A 2 -66.53 -20.37 -4.63
N SER A 3 -65.52 -19.56 -4.29
CA SER A 3 -64.15 -19.38 -4.82
C SER A 3 -63.83 -19.60 -6.31
N ARG A 4 -63.30 -18.55 -6.96
CA ARG A 4 -62.44 -18.65 -8.15
C ARG A 4 -60.98 -18.37 -7.75
N GLY A 5 -60.11 -19.36 -7.97
CA GLY A 5 -58.66 -19.24 -7.84
C GLY A 5 -58.04 -18.53 -9.05
N ALA A 6 -56.98 -17.78 -8.79
CA ALA A 6 -56.12 -17.18 -9.82
C ALA A 6 -55.03 -18.19 -10.19
N GLU A 7 -54.93 -18.51 -11.48
CA GLU A 7 -53.94 -19.44 -12.03
C GLU A 7 -52.74 -18.65 -12.55
N GLU A 8 -51.58 -18.99 -12.00
CA GLU A 8 -50.27 -18.39 -12.20
C GLU A 8 -49.69 -18.80 -13.56
N ARG A 9 -49.34 -17.83 -14.41
CA ARG A 9 -48.84 -18.08 -15.78
C ARG A 9 -47.30 -18.03 -15.78
N VAL A 10 -46.68 -19.20 -15.87
CA VAL A 10 -45.22 -19.39 -16.00
C VAL A 10 -44.73 -18.97 -17.41
N PRO A 11 -43.60 -18.23 -17.57
CA PRO A 11 -43.02 -17.95 -18.88
C PRO A 11 -42.22 -19.14 -19.43
N ARG A 12 -42.36 -19.40 -20.74
CA ARG A 12 -41.67 -20.49 -21.46
C ARG A 12 -40.18 -20.18 -21.70
N PRO A 13 -39.33 -21.21 -21.94
CA PRO A 13 -37.91 -21.03 -22.22
C PRO A 13 -37.69 -20.46 -23.63
N TRP A 14 -36.65 -19.62 -23.76
CA TRP A 14 -36.23 -19.03 -25.02
C TRP A 14 -35.69 -20.11 -25.97
N GLY A 15 -36.46 -20.42 -27.00
CA GLY A 15 -36.05 -21.27 -28.11
C GLY A 15 -35.21 -20.50 -29.13
N SER A 16 -34.11 -21.11 -29.54
CA SER A 16 -33.19 -20.67 -30.57
C SER A 16 -33.81 -20.77 -31.98
N SER A 17 -33.90 -19.67 -32.69
CA SER A 17 -33.95 -19.66 -34.16
C SER A 17 -33.44 -18.31 -34.69
N VAL A 18 -32.25 -18.30 -35.27
CA VAL A 18 -31.77 -17.18 -36.08
C VAL A 18 -31.45 -17.72 -37.46
N GLY A 19 -32.34 -17.40 -38.41
CA GLY A 19 -32.11 -17.55 -39.83
C GLY A 19 -31.13 -16.48 -40.33
N SER A 20 -30.24 -16.93 -41.22
CA SER A 20 -29.20 -16.15 -41.89
C SER A 20 -29.76 -15.04 -42.77
N SER A 21 -29.19 -13.83 -42.67
CA SER A 21 -28.62 -13.04 -43.79
C SER A 21 -28.61 -11.52 -43.50
N VAL A 22 -27.50 -10.99 -42.99
CA VAL A 22 -27.12 -9.58 -43.22
C VAL A 22 -25.58 -9.50 -43.23
N GLY A 23 -25.02 -8.96 -44.30
CA GLY A 23 -23.57 -8.89 -44.53
C GLY A 23 -22.83 -8.06 -43.48
N SER A 24 -21.77 -8.64 -42.92
CA SER A 24 -20.87 -8.00 -41.96
C SER A 24 -19.65 -7.41 -42.68
N ALA A 25 -19.66 -6.10 -42.90
CA ALA A 25 -18.42 -5.35 -43.07
C ALA A 25 -17.86 -5.03 -41.67
N SER A 26 -17.16 -6.00 -41.05
CA SER A 26 -16.37 -5.73 -39.85
C SER A 26 -15.11 -4.96 -40.20
N PRO A 27 -14.74 -3.88 -39.48
CA PRO A 27 -13.43 -3.27 -39.61
C PRO A 27 -12.37 -4.31 -39.25
N ARG A 28 -11.46 -4.61 -40.18
CA ARG A 28 -10.31 -5.48 -39.95
C ARG A 28 -9.36 -4.78 -38.97
N TYR A 29 -9.34 -5.24 -37.72
CA TYR A 29 -8.21 -4.98 -36.83
C TYR A 29 -6.98 -5.69 -37.42
N PRO A 30 -5.78 -5.08 -37.42
CA PRO A 30 -4.58 -5.77 -37.86
C PRO A 30 -4.33 -6.98 -36.94
N GLU A 31 -4.17 -8.16 -37.54
CA GLU A 31 -3.69 -9.37 -36.86
C GLU A 31 -2.29 -9.07 -36.29
N VAL A 32 -2.21 -8.83 -34.99
CA VAL A 32 -0.94 -8.86 -34.28
C VAL A 32 -0.56 -10.33 -34.15
N LEU A 33 0.32 -10.79 -35.05
CA LEU A 33 0.97 -12.10 -35.02
C LEU A 33 1.56 -12.38 -33.63
N MET A 34 0.87 -13.20 -32.82
CA MET A 34 1.42 -13.80 -31.60
C MET A 34 2.29 -15.01 -31.94
N THR A 35 3.38 -14.79 -32.68
CA THR A 35 4.34 -15.87 -33.04
C THR A 35 5.74 -15.61 -32.49
N ALA A 36 5.84 -15.17 -31.24
CA ALA A 36 7.10 -15.22 -30.51
C ALA A 36 6.86 -16.02 -29.22
N GLU A 37 7.38 -17.26 -29.18
CA GLU A 37 7.62 -17.94 -27.92
C GLU A 37 8.50 -17.02 -27.06
N PRO A 38 8.20 -16.84 -25.76
CA PRO A 38 9.02 -16.00 -24.90
C PRO A 38 10.42 -16.59 -24.86
N ALA A 39 11.40 -15.86 -25.41
CA ALA A 39 12.80 -16.22 -25.34
C ALA A 39 13.16 -16.50 -23.86
N THR A 40 13.72 -17.69 -23.60
CA THR A 40 14.30 -18.00 -22.30
C THR A 40 15.40 -16.97 -22.02
N PRO A 41 15.29 -16.18 -20.94
CA PRO A 41 16.25 -15.12 -20.69
C PRO A 41 17.63 -15.73 -20.44
N ASP A 42 18.62 -15.22 -21.18
CA ASP A 42 20.03 -15.58 -21.01
C ASP A 42 20.46 -15.28 -19.55
N PRO A 43 20.84 -16.30 -18.76
CA PRO A 43 21.24 -16.11 -17.36
C PRO A 43 22.54 -15.31 -17.19
N THR A 44 23.25 -15.03 -18.29
CA THR A 44 24.53 -14.28 -18.30
C THR A 44 24.41 -12.84 -18.78
N ALA A 45 23.23 -12.42 -19.26
CA ALA A 45 23.02 -11.04 -19.70
C ALA A 45 23.00 -10.08 -18.50
N VAL A 46 24.01 -9.21 -18.42
CA VAL A 46 24.04 -8.08 -17.47
C VAL A 46 22.91 -7.13 -17.84
N ARG A 47 21.75 -7.31 -17.19
CA ARG A 47 20.58 -6.45 -17.39
C ARG A 47 20.96 -5.03 -16.95
N ALA A 48 20.80 -4.06 -17.85
CA ALA A 48 21.02 -2.66 -17.52
C ALA A 48 20.20 -2.31 -16.26
N LYS A 49 20.84 -1.66 -15.28
CA LYS A 49 20.18 -1.30 -14.02
C LYS A 49 18.93 -0.48 -14.33
N THR A 50 17.77 -0.95 -13.88
CA THR A 50 16.51 -0.23 -14.04
C THR A 50 16.57 0.99 -13.13
N ALA A 51 16.52 2.22 -13.65
CA ALA A 51 16.58 3.39 -12.75
C ALA A 51 15.36 3.42 -11.81
N ILE A 52 15.55 3.94 -10.58
CA ILE A 52 14.40 4.29 -9.72
C ILE A 52 13.54 5.28 -10.51
N PRO A 53 12.23 5.02 -10.71
CA PRO A 53 11.38 5.97 -11.41
C PRO A 53 11.48 7.35 -10.76
N PRO A 54 11.69 8.43 -11.56
CA PRO A 54 11.78 9.77 -11.02
C PRO A 54 10.55 10.03 -10.15
N ASN A 55 10.76 10.54 -8.93
CA ASN A 55 9.66 10.77 -8.00
C ASN A 55 8.89 12.04 -8.40
N PRO A 56 7.71 11.93 -9.06
CA PRO A 56 6.92 13.08 -9.51
C PRO A 56 6.31 13.83 -8.32
N GLY A 57 6.27 13.22 -7.13
CA GLY A 57 5.77 13.81 -5.90
C GLY A 57 6.67 14.87 -5.26
N ARG A 58 7.65 15.43 -5.98
CA ARG A 58 8.44 16.58 -5.54
C ARG A 58 7.64 17.90 -5.56
N ARG A 59 6.55 17.95 -6.34
CA ARG A 59 5.68 19.14 -6.43
C ARG A 59 4.60 19.09 -5.35
N ASP A 60 4.18 20.27 -4.88
CA ASP A 60 2.94 20.38 -4.12
C ASP A 60 1.76 20.19 -5.06
N LEU A 61 1.12 19.02 -4.98
CA LEU A 61 -0.06 18.67 -5.75
C LEU A 61 -1.34 18.84 -4.94
N GLY A 62 -1.29 19.52 -3.79
CA GLY A 62 -2.45 19.78 -2.93
C GLY A 62 -2.99 18.54 -2.19
N MET A 63 -2.22 17.45 -2.14
CA MET A 63 -2.55 16.28 -1.34
C MET A 63 -2.20 16.53 0.13
N LYS A 64 -3.13 16.22 1.04
CA LYS A 64 -2.91 16.33 2.49
C LYS A 64 -3.32 15.03 3.19
N ALA A 65 -2.57 14.69 4.24
CA ALA A 65 -3.00 13.75 5.26
C ALA A 65 -2.93 14.49 6.60
N THR A 66 -4.03 14.52 7.32
CA THR A 66 -4.15 15.20 8.61
C THR A 66 -4.59 14.18 9.64
N LEU A 67 -3.85 14.07 10.74
CA LEU A 67 -4.25 13.23 11.85
C LEU A 67 -5.47 13.86 12.55
N LEU A 68 -6.60 13.16 12.51
CA LEU A 68 -7.85 13.56 13.17
C LEU A 68 -7.92 13.01 14.59
N PHE A 69 -7.37 11.81 14.80
CA PHE A 69 -7.30 11.16 16.09
C PHE A 69 -6.17 10.12 16.09
N PRO A 70 -5.45 9.91 17.19
CA PRO A 70 -5.44 10.69 18.43
C PRO A 70 -4.64 12.01 18.33
N ASP A 71 -4.76 12.88 19.33
CA ASP A 71 -3.81 13.98 19.53
C ASP A 71 -2.54 13.51 20.27
N ARG A 72 -1.58 14.43 20.47
CA ARG A 72 -0.32 14.12 21.15
C ARG A 72 -0.52 13.67 22.60
N GLU A 73 -1.40 14.31 23.35
CA GLU A 73 -1.62 13.99 24.77
C GLU A 73 -2.12 12.55 24.91
N ILE A 74 -3.08 12.14 24.08
CA ILE A 74 -3.63 10.78 24.10
C ILE A 74 -2.53 9.76 23.78
N VAL A 75 -1.66 10.03 22.80
CA VAL A 75 -0.60 9.09 22.42
C VAL A 75 0.43 8.95 23.55
N GLU A 76 0.92 10.06 24.09
CA GLU A 76 1.93 10.05 25.14
C GLU A 76 1.41 9.41 26.42
N ARG A 77 0.15 9.72 26.79
CA ARG A 77 -0.44 9.28 28.05
C ARG A 77 -1.00 7.85 28.00
N PHE A 78 -1.53 7.41 26.87
CA PHE A 78 -2.30 6.16 26.83
C PHE A 78 -1.76 5.11 25.85
N TYR A 79 -1.19 5.50 24.70
CA TYR A 79 -0.85 4.50 23.68
C TYR A 79 0.35 3.64 24.08
N VAL A 80 1.42 4.26 24.58
CA VAL A 80 2.59 3.52 25.06
C VAL A 80 2.22 2.63 26.26
N PRO A 81 1.51 3.12 27.29
CA PRO A 81 1.01 2.27 28.38
C PRO A 81 0.09 1.14 27.90
N LEU A 82 -0.81 1.38 26.96
CA LEU A 82 -1.74 0.36 26.45
C LEU A 82 -0.99 -0.78 25.75
N ILE A 83 -0.03 -0.46 24.88
CA ILE A 83 0.80 -1.47 24.21
C ILE A 83 1.65 -2.20 25.25
N TYR A 84 2.23 -1.48 26.21
CA TYR A 84 3.03 -2.08 27.28
C TYR A 84 2.21 -3.08 28.12
N THR A 85 1.00 -2.70 28.52
CA THR A 85 0.06 -3.59 29.22
C THR A 85 -0.21 -4.83 28.40
N ALA A 86 -0.59 -4.70 27.14
CA ALA A 86 -0.83 -5.84 26.25
C ALA A 86 0.41 -6.76 26.14
N CYS A 87 1.62 -6.20 26.10
CA CYS A 87 2.86 -6.98 26.10
C CYS A 87 3.10 -7.71 27.43
N ARG A 88 2.78 -7.08 28.56
CA ARG A 88 3.04 -7.62 29.90
C ARG A 88 2.01 -8.62 30.36
N THR A 89 0.74 -8.43 30.02
CA THR A 89 -0.37 -9.30 30.44
C THR A 89 -0.12 -10.76 30.12
N CYS A 90 0.52 -11.09 28.99
CA CYS A 90 0.84 -12.47 28.65
C CYS A 90 1.91 -13.13 29.55
N TYR A 91 2.65 -12.35 30.35
CA TYR A 91 3.83 -12.77 31.10
C TYR A 91 3.94 -12.08 32.48
N SER A 92 2.81 -11.74 33.10
CA SER A 92 2.75 -11.06 34.40
C SER A 92 1.74 -11.77 35.30
N GLU A 93 2.02 -11.81 36.60
CA GLU A 93 1.06 -12.23 37.64
C GLU A 93 0.13 -11.08 38.04
N GLU A 94 0.45 -9.85 37.64
CA GLU A 94 -0.39 -8.67 37.85
C GLU A 94 -1.56 -8.62 36.86
N GLU A 95 -2.73 -8.20 37.33
CA GLU A 95 -3.91 -7.97 36.49
C GLU A 95 -3.69 -6.83 35.47
N PRO A 96 -4.27 -6.90 34.26
CA PRO A 96 -4.08 -5.90 33.20
C PRO A 96 -4.39 -4.46 33.63
N GLU A 97 -5.45 -4.27 34.42
CA GLU A 97 -5.87 -2.96 34.91
C GLU A 97 -4.80 -2.32 35.81
N GLU A 98 -4.16 -3.12 36.66
CA GLU A 98 -3.12 -2.63 37.56
C GLU A 98 -1.83 -2.32 36.78
N ILE A 99 -1.45 -3.16 35.82
CA ILE A 99 -0.32 -2.88 34.92
C ILE A 99 -0.54 -1.56 34.17
N PHE A 100 -1.75 -1.37 33.62
CA PHE A 100 -2.11 -0.16 32.90
C PHE A 100 -2.09 1.07 33.81
N ARG A 101 -2.69 0.99 34.99
CA ARG A 101 -2.66 2.07 35.99
C ARG A 101 -1.23 2.49 36.28
N LYS A 102 -0.35 1.55 36.66
CA LYS A 102 1.07 1.80 36.95
C LYS A 102 1.81 2.45 35.78
N ALA A 103 1.55 1.99 34.57
CA ALA A 103 2.18 2.51 33.36
C ALA A 103 1.71 3.94 33.03
N VAL A 104 0.43 4.26 33.23
CA VAL A 104 -0.15 5.59 32.98
C VAL A 104 0.26 6.61 34.04
N VAL A 105 0.30 6.24 35.32
CA VAL A 105 0.68 7.18 36.42
C VAL A 105 2.19 7.37 36.54
N GLY A 106 3.00 6.67 35.73
CA GLY A 106 4.46 6.81 35.70
C GLY A 106 5.21 5.97 36.74
N GLU A 107 4.57 5.01 37.41
CA GLU A 107 5.24 4.03 38.28
C GLU A 107 6.15 3.08 37.47
N THR A 108 5.89 2.94 36.17
CA THR A 108 6.80 2.26 35.23
C THR A 108 7.49 3.29 34.33
N ASP A 109 8.81 3.35 34.42
CA ASP A 109 9.65 4.20 33.57
C ASP A 109 9.30 4.07 32.07
N PRO A 110 9.00 5.18 31.35
CA PRO A 110 8.66 5.15 29.93
C PRO A 110 9.72 4.48 29.04
N ALA A 111 11.02 4.64 29.34
CA ALA A 111 12.07 4.01 28.55
C ALA A 111 12.05 2.48 28.71
N ARG A 112 11.77 1.97 29.92
CA ARG A 112 11.51 0.55 30.15
C ARG A 112 10.30 0.05 29.37
N GLN A 113 9.22 0.82 29.30
CA GLN A 113 8.03 0.46 28.52
C GLN A 113 8.38 0.32 27.03
N GLN A 114 8.99 1.35 26.45
CA GLN A 114 9.40 1.38 25.04
C GLN A 114 10.37 0.23 24.69
N LYS A 115 11.34 -0.06 25.56
CA LYS A 115 12.30 -1.16 25.36
C LYS A 115 11.63 -2.53 25.33
N LEU A 116 10.57 -2.75 26.12
CA LEU A 116 9.80 -3.99 26.03
C LEU A 116 9.03 -4.04 24.71
N ILE A 117 8.30 -2.97 24.37
CA ILE A 117 7.50 -2.87 23.14
C ILE A 117 8.37 -3.13 21.91
N GLN A 118 9.53 -2.48 21.82
CA GLN A 118 10.46 -2.64 20.71
C GLN A 118 10.87 -4.12 20.54
N ARG A 119 11.29 -4.80 21.62
CA ARG A 119 11.68 -6.22 21.56
C ARG A 119 10.52 -7.12 21.12
N VAL A 120 9.30 -6.84 21.58
CA VAL A 120 8.10 -7.62 21.24
C VAL A 120 7.76 -7.47 19.76
N ILE A 121 7.82 -6.24 19.22
CA ILE A 121 7.61 -5.97 17.79
C ILE A 121 8.72 -6.61 16.95
N GLU A 122 9.99 -6.47 17.34
CA GLU A 122 11.13 -7.08 16.64
C GLU A 122 11.06 -8.62 16.61
N SER A 123 10.45 -9.22 17.63
CA SER A 123 10.19 -10.67 17.69
C SER A 123 8.99 -11.12 16.86
N GLY A 124 8.27 -10.19 16.21
CA GLY A 124 7.12 -10.50 15.35
C GLY A 124 5.77 -10.60 16.07
N HIS A 125 5.70 -10.30 17.36
CA HIS A 125 4.46 -10.34 18.15
C HIS A 125 3.60 -9.09 17.92
N GLY A 126 3.03 -8.99 16.71
CA GLY A 126 2.30 -7.80 16.26
C GLY A 126 0.89 -7.61 16.84
N SER A 127 0.34 -8.57 17.58
CA SER A 127 -1.02 -8.42 18.16
C SER A 127 -1.09 -7.29 19.20
N THR A 128 -0.03 -7.06 19.95
CA THR A 128 0.01 -6.05 21.03
C THR A 128 -0.13 -4.62 20.53
N ILE A 129 0.20 -4.36 19.26
CA ILE A 129 0.07 -3.05 18.62
C ILE A 129 -1.22 -2.90 17.80
N GLU A 130 -2.11 -3.90 17.79
CA GLU A 130 -3.43 -3.76 17.16
C GLU A 130 -4.40 -2.92 18.00
N HIS A 131 -4.12 -2.75 19.29
CA HIS A 131 -4.97 -2.02 20.23
C HIS A 131 -4.92 -0.48 20.05
N VAL A 132 -3.94 0.04 19.33
CA VAL A 132 -3.78 1.48 19.07
C VAL A 132 -4.20 1.82 17.65
N VAL A 133 -5.01 2.86 17.48
CA VAL A 133 -5.64 3.24 16.21
C VAL A 133 -5.36 4.69 15.85
N PHE A 134 -5.27 4.99 14.56
CA PHE A 134 -5.08 6.36 14.07
C PHE A 134 -6.09 6.62 12.94
N SER A 135 -6.77 7.75 13.01
CA SER A 135 -7.74 8.22 12.01
C SER A 135 -7.19 9.44 11.30
N PHE A 136 -7.21 9.41 9.97
CA PHE A 136 -6.69 10.44 9.10
C PHE A 136 -7.77 11.00 8.19
N GLY A 137 -7.78 12.31 8.02
CA GLY A 137 -8.45 12.99 6.93
C GLY A 137 -7.48 13.08 5.76
N ILE A 138 -7.81 12.44 4.64
CA ILE A 138 -6.98 12.41 3.43
C ILE A 138 -7.71 13.18 2.35
N THR A 139 -7.07 14.21 1.81
CA THR A 139 -7.68 15.08 0.80
C THR A 139 -6.78 15.28 -0.41
N GLY A 140 -7.42 15.53 -1.56
CA GLY A 140 -6.72 15.87 -2.79
C GLY A 140 -5.96 14.70 -3.41
N VAL A 141 -6.33 13.44 -3.13
CA VAL A 141 -5.74 12.25 -3.76
C VAL A 141 -6.52 11.82 -4.99
N SER A 142 -5.89 11.13 -5.93
CA SER A 142 -6.56 10.58 -7.11
C SER A 142 -7.37 9.31 -6.81
N ARG A 143 -8.30 8.97 -7.70
CA ARG A 143 -9.00 7.68 -7.69
C ARG A 143 -8.01 6.53 -7.87
N THR A 144 -6.98 6.70 -8.70
CA THR A 144 -5.87 5.73 -8.87
C THR A 144 -5.21 5.35 -7.54
N LEU A 145 -4.87 6.36 -6.72
CA LEU A 145 -4.30 6.13 -5.39
C LEU A 145 -5.31 5.44 -4.48
N SER A 146 -6.55 5.96 -4.42
CA SER A 146 -7.56 5.40 -3.51
C SER A 146 -7.83 3.92 -3.80
N HIS A 147 -7.83 3.51 -5.07
CA HIS A 147 -8.00 2.11 -5.48
C HIS A 147 -6.85 1.20 -5.06
N GLN A 148 -5.63 1.72 -4.90
CA GLN A 148 -4.52 0.97 -4.30
C GLN A 148 -4.62 0.92 -2.78
N LEU A 149 -5.06 2.02 -2.17
CA LEU A 149 -5.14 2.17 -0.72
C LEU A 149 -6.17 1.22 -0.11
N VAL A 150 -7.36 1.11 -0.71
CA VAL A 150 -8.45 0.23 -0.22
C VAL A 150 -8.19 -1.27 -0.41
N ARG A 151 -7.04 -1.66 -1.00
CA ARG A 151 -6.61 -3.07 -1.09
C ARG A 151 -6.10 -3.61 0.24
N HIS A 152 -5.75 -2.72 1.16
CA HIS A 152 -5.44 -3.06 2.54
C HIS A 152 -6.76 -3.26 3.29
N ARG A 153 -6.92 -4.39 3.99
CA ARG A 153 -8.22 -4.80 4.56
C ARG A 153 -8.17 -5.06 6.07
N ALA A 154 -7.07 -5.61 6.56
CA ALA A 154 -6.92 -5.96 7.97
C ALA A 154 -6.59 -4.71 8.79
N GLY A 155 -7.33 -4.49 9.88
CA GLY A 155 -7.06 -3.40 10.82
C GLY A 155 -7.28 -2.01 10.26
N VAL A 156 -8.10 -1.86 9.21
CA VAL A 156 -8.38 -0.57 8.56
C VAL A 156 -9.88 -0.37 8.29
N ALA A 157 -10.30 0.89 8.23
CA ALA A 157 -11.62 1.33 7.81
C ALA A 157 -11.49 2.55 6.89
N PHE A 158 -12.41 2.67 5.92
CA PHE A 158 -12.40 3.75 4.93
C PHE A 158 -13.80 4.31 4.71
N ASP A 159 -13.90 5.63 4.69
CA ASP A 159 -15.09 6.35 4.24
C ASP A 159 -14.67 7.32 3.15
N GLN A 160 -15.15 7.10 1.92
CA GLN A 160 -14.70 7.85 0.76
C GLN A 160 -15.82 8.70 0.18
N GLN A 161 -15.47 9.91 -0.25
CA GLN A 161 -16.37 10.79 -0.98
C GLN A 161 -16.99 10.07 -2.17
N SER A 162 -18.32 9.98 -2.18
CA SER A 162 -19.07 9.24 -3.19
C SER A 162 -19.24 10.05 -4.48
N GLN A 163 -18.85 9.47 -5.60
CA GLN A 163 -19.16 10.00 -6.93
C GLN A 163 -20.64 9.85 -7.34
N ARG A 164 -21.47 9.17 -6.53
CA ARG A 164 -22.91 9.05 -6.79
C ARG A 164 -23.69 10.27 -6.30
N TYR A 165 -23.20 10.93 -5.24
CA TYR A 165 -23.94 11.99 -4.53
C TYR A 165 -23.30 13.37 -4.68
N VAL A 166 -21.98 13.44 -4.88
CA VAL A 166 -21.26 14.73 -5.00
C VAL A 166 -21.24 15.18 -6.45
N LYS A 167 -21.74 16.39 -6.71
CA LYS A 167 -21.59 17.09 -7.99
C LYS A 167 -20.21 17.74 -8.03
N PHE A 168 -19.35 17.34 -8.96
CA PHE A 168 -18.02 17.92 -9.13
C PHE A 168 -18.14 19.20 -9.97
N LYS A 169 -17.79 20.35 -9.38
CA LYS A 169 -17.70 21.64 -10.07
C LYS A 169 -16.23 22.08 -10.01
N ASP A 170 -15.52 21.92 -11.13
CA ASP A 170 -14.16 22.38 -11.44
C ASP A 170 -12.97 21.89 -10.58
N ALA A 171 -11.79 21.88 -11.22
CA ALA A 171 -10.48 21.41 -10.72
C ALA A 171 -10.50 20.01 -10.05
N ALA A 172 -11.15 19.04 -10.70
CA ALA A 172 -11.45 17.74 -10.13
C ALA A 172 -10.36 16.68 -10.33
N THR A 173 -9.16 16.97 -10.85
CA THR A 173 -8.21 15.94 -11.28
C THR A 173 -6.78 16.17 -10.77
N MET A 174 -6.00 15.10 -10.69
CA MET A 174 -4.58 15.13 -10.34
C MET A 174 -3.74 14.90 -11.60
N ARG A 175 -2.94 15.91 -11.97
CA ARG A 175 -1.97 15.82 -13.05
C ARG A 175 -0.61 15.35 -12.51
N PRO A 176 -0.05 14.22 -12.98
CA PRO A 176 1.30 13.77 -12.61
C PRO A 176 2.38 14.72 -13.15
N ALA A 177 3.50 14.88 -12.41
CA ALA A 177 4.58 15.77 -12.85
C ALA A 177 5.24 15.34 -14.17
N THR A 178 5.24 14.05 -14.50
CA THR A 178 5.74 13.57 -15.81
C THR A 178 4.91 14.05 -16.99
N ILE A 179 3.63 14.36 -16.78
CA ILE A 179 2.76 14.96 -17.80
C ILE A 179 2.94 16.48 -17.80
N GLU A 180 3.07 17.08 -16.62
CA GLU A 180 3.37 18.52 -16.48
C GLU A 180 4.68 18.90 -17.18
N ASP A 181 5.70 18.05 -17.06
CA ASP A 181 7.03 18.24 -17.67
C ASP A 181 7.14 17.76 -19.12
N ALA A 182 6.07 17.20 -19.68
CA ALA A 182 6.03 16.80 -21.07
C ALA A 182 5.93 18.02 -22.00
N ASP A 183 6.17 17.77 -23.29
CA ASP A 183 5.99 18.78 -24.35
C ASP A 183 4.58 19.37 -24.31
N ALA A 184 4.47 20.64 -24.71
CA ALA A 184 3.21 21.40 -24.61
C ALA A 184 2.03 20.70 -25.32
N ASP A 185 2.27 20.11 -26.51
CA ASP A 185 1.27 19.34 -27.26
C ASP A 185 0.69 18.17 -26.44
N LEU A 186 1.55 17.38 -25.80
CA LEU A 186 1.10 16.23 -25.00
C LEU A 186 0.33 16.67 -23.76
N ARG A 187 0.74 17.78 -23.15
CA ARG A 187 0.07 18.37 -21.98
C ARG A 187 -1.31 18.89 -22.36
N GLU A 188 -1.42 19.61 -23.48
CA GLU A 188 -2.67 20.11 -24.03
C GLU A 188 -3.64 18.97 -24.37
N ARG A 189 -3.17 17.94 -25.08
CA ARG A 189 -3.99 16.74 -25.37
C ARG A 189 -4.48 16.02 -24.13
N PHE A 190 -3.69 16.02 -23.05
CA PHE A 190 -4.13 15.47 -21.77
C PHE A 190 -5.24 16.32 -21.15
N ASP A 191 -5.08 17.65 -21.17
CA ASP A 191 -6.07 18.58 -20.64
C ASP A 191 -7.38 18.55 -21.45
N ASP A 192 -7.31 18.50 -22.78
CA ASP A 192 -8.46 18.33 -23.68
C ASP A 192 -9.27 17.06 -23.34
N GLN A 193 -8.58 15.96 -23.07
CA GLN A 193 -9.25 14.71 -22.67
C GLN A 193 -9.96 14.85 -21.32
N LEU A 194 -9.37 15.58 -20.36
CA LEU A 194 -10.01 15.83 -19.06
C LEU A 194 -11.24 16.72 -19.23
N GLU A 195 -11.13 17.80 -20.00
CA GLU A 195 -12.23 18.70 -20.29
C GLU A 195 -13.36 17.99 -21.04
N GLY A 196 -13.03 17.21 -22.07
CA GLY A 196 -13.99 16.41 -22.82
C GLY A 196 -14.76 15.41 -21.95
N SER A 197 -14.08 14.72 -21.03
CA SER A 197 -14.71 13.85 -20.05
C SER A 197 -15.69 14.60 -19.12
N LEU A 198 -15.31 15.80 -18.65
CA LEU A 198 -16.17 16.61 -17.77
C LEU A 198 -17.36 17.23 -18.51
N SER A 199 -17.16 17.68 -19.76
CA SER A 199 -18.23 18.17 -20.63
C SER A 199 -19.24 17.07 -20.90
N LEU A 200 -18.78 15.88 -21.32
CA LEU A 200 -19.66 14.74 -21.58
C LEU A 200 -20.43 14.32 -20.32
N TYR A 201 -19.83 14.38 -19.13
CA TYR A 201 -20.54 14.16 -17.88
C TYR A 201 -21.71 15.15 -17.71
N GLY A 202 -21.47 16.44 -17.99
CA GLY A 202 -22.50 17.47 -17.98
C GLY A 202 -23.63 17.20 -18.98
N ASP A 203 -23.29 16.81 -20.20
CA ASP A 203 -24.25 16.49 -21.27
C ASP A 203 -25.12 15.28 -20.90
N LEU A 204 -24.53 14.23 -20.34
CA LEU A 204 -25.25 13.04 -19.88
C LEU A 204 -26.25 13.40 -18.76
N LEU A 205 -25.85 14.24 -17.81
CA LEU A 205 -26.76 14.72 -16.77
C LEU A 205 -27.90 15.57 -17.35
N ALA A 206 -27.60 16.46 -18.31
CA ALA A 206 -28.60 17.28 -18.98
C ALA A 206 -29.60 16.44 -19.79
N ALA A 207 -29.15 15.30 -20.33
CA ALA A 207 -29.99 14.31 -21.01
C ALA A 207 -30.80 13.41 -20.04
N GLY A 208 -30.69 13.62 -18.73
CA GLY A 208 -31.45 12.87 -17.72
C GLY A 208 -30.81 11.55 -17.28
N ILE A 209 -29.57 11.25 -17.68
CA ILE A 209 -28.84 10.07 -17.21
C ILE A 209 -28.50 10.23 -15.72
N PRO A 210 -28.78 9.21 -14.87
CA PRO A 210 -28.43 9.26 -13.46
C PRO A 210 -26.93 9.48 -13.23
N GLY A 211 -26.56 10.29 -12.23
CA GLY A 211 -25.16 10.60 -11.94
C GLY A 211 -24.29 9.38 -11.61
N GLU A 212 -24.89 8.28 -11.13
CA GLU A 212 -24.17 7.04 -10.88
C GLU A 212 -23.75 6.27 -12.14
N ASP A 213 -24.42 6.53 -13.26
CA ASP A 213 -24.06 6.00 -14.58
C ASP A 213 -23.21 7.03 -15.35
N ALA A 214 -23.60 8.30 -15.33
CA ALA A 214 -22.87 9.36 -16.02
C ALA A 214 -21.39 9.42 -15.60
N ARG A 215 -21.07 9.14 -14.33
CA ARG A 215 -19.69 9.14 -13.80
C ARG A 215 -18.75 8.13 -14.45
N PHE A 216 -19.22 7.15 -15.24
CA PHE A 216 -18.34 6.19 -15.92
C PHE A 216 -17.37 6.86 -16.90
N VAL A 217 -17.63 8.10 -17.30
CA VAL A 217 -16.72 8.90 -18.14
C VAL A 217 -15.56 9.53 -17.36
N PHE A 218 -15.58 9.50 -16.02
CA PHE A 218 -14.54 10.12 -15.21
C PHE A 218 -13.19 9.41 -15.34
N PRO A 219 -12.09 10.17 -15.51
CA PRO A 219 -10.76 9.59 -15.55
C PRO A 219 -10.31 9.13 -14.17
N ASN A 220 -9.36 8.18 -14.15
CA ASN A 220 -8.67 7.73 -12.94
C ASN A 220 -7.91 8.86 -12.21
N ALA A 221 -7.61 9.96 -12.91
CA ALA A 221 -7.03 11.17 -12.35
C ALA A 221 -8.00 11.94 -11.44
N THR A 222 -9.30 11.64 -11.47
CA THR A 222 -10.30 12.34 -10.64
C THR A 222 -9.92 12.29 -9.17
N ARG A 223 -9.93 13.45 -8.51
CA ARG A 223 -9.62 13.62 -7.11
C ARG A 223 -10.76 13.11 -6.23
N THR A 224 -10.40 12.73 -5.03
CA THR A 224 -11.30 12.21 -4.02
C THR A 224 -10.72 12.49 -2.65
N ASN A 225 -11.59 12.55 -1.66
CA ASN A 225 -11.25 12.69 -0.26
C ASN A 225 -11.76 11.46 0.48
N LEU A 226 -11.05 11.05 1.54
CA LEU A 226 -11.47 9.94 2.37
C LEU A 226 -11.02 10.12 3.81
N VAL A 227 -11.78 9.52 4.73
CA VAL A 227 -11.32 9.20 6.08
C VAL A 227 -10.73 7.80 6.07
N MET A 228 -9.57 7.61 6.68
CA MET A 228 -8.96 6.31 6.90
C MET A 228 -8.65 6.14 8.38
N THR A 229 -9.18 5.08 8.99
CA THR A 229 -8.75 4.64 10.32
C THR A 229 -7.91 3.38 10.19
N ALA A 230 -6.78 3.29 10.89
CA ALA A 230 -5.89 2.13 10.85
C ALA A 230 -5.24 1.86 12.20
N ASN A 231 -5.15 0.59 12.62
CA ASN A 231 -4.33 0.24 13.77
C ASN A 231 -2.82 0.28 13.45
N LEU A 232 -1.96 0.34 14.47
CA LEU A 232 -0.52 0.48 14.26
C LEU A 232 0.08 -0.71 13.49
N ARG A 233 -0.40 -1.94 13.73
CA ARG A 233 0.04 -3.12 12.96
C ARG A 233 -0.22 -2.94 11.46
N ALA A 234 -1.43 -2.50 11.11
CA ALA A 234 -1.81 -2.22 9.74
C ALA A 234 -0.96 -1.09 9.15
N LEU A 235 -0.76 0.00 9.89
CA LEU A 235 0.08 1.12 9.45
C LEU A 235 1.53 0.72 9.19
N ILE A 236 2.14 -0.11 10.03
CA ILE A 236 3.49 -0.64 9.81
C ILE A 236 3.53 -1.49 8.54
N HIS A 237 2.57 -2.40 8.37
CA HIS A 237 2.47 -3.23 7.16
C HIS A 237 2.32 -2.38 5.90
N MET A 238 1.36 -1.45 5.90
CA MET A 238 1.08 -0.57 4.78
C MET A 238 2.28 0.32 4.47
N SER A 239 2.94 0.90 5.49
CA SER A 239 4.18 1.68 5.33
C SER A 239 5.30 0.83 4.74
N GLY A 240 5.42 -0.41 5.18
CA GLY A 240 6.39 -1.38 4.66
C GLY A 240 6.29 -1.58 3.16
N LEU A 241 5.06 -1.61 2.64
CA LEU A 241 4.77 -1.77 1.20
C LEU A 241 4.80 -0.43 0.44
N ARG A 242 4.27 0.64 1.03
CA ARG A 242 3.97 1.89 0.30
C ARG A 242 5.06 2.94 0.41
N LEU A 243 5.96 2.86 1.39
CA LEU A 243 7.18 3.66 1.42
C LEU A 243 8.30 3.07 0.54
N CYS A 244 8.12 1.87 0.00
CA CYS A 244 9.06 1.24 -0.94
C CYS A 244 9.28 2.12 -2.17
N THR A 245 10.51 2.16 -2.69
CA THR A 245 10.84 2.98 -3.86
C THR A 245 10.12 2.53 -5.14
N MET A 246 9.69 1.27 -5.16
CA MET A 246 8.95 0.62 -6.24
C MET A 246 7.44 0.89 -6.20
N ALA A 247 6.92 1.42 -5.09
CA ALA A 247 5.52 1.79 -5.01
C ALA A 247 5.23 3.02 -5.89
N GLN A 248 4.01 3.10 -6.42
CA GLN A 248 3.57 4.29 -7.16
C GLN A 248 3.82 5.55 -6.32
N TRP A 249 4.33 6.58 -6.97
CA TRP A 249 4.77 7.80 -6.30
C TRP A 249 3.69 8.48 -5.45
N GLU A 250 2.43 8.46 -5.87
CA GLU A 250 1.35 9.18 -5.20
C GLU A 250 1.04 8.53 -3.84
N ILE A 251 0.83 7.20 -3.82
CA ILE A 251 0.60 6.47 -2.57
C ILE A 251 1.85 6.51 -1.69
N ARG A 252 3.05 6.48 -2.28
CA ARG A 252 4.29 6.68 -1.53
C ARG A 252 4.34 8.04 -0.85
N ARG A 253 3.93 9.11 -1.54
CA ARG A 253 3.86 10.45 -0.97
C ARG A 253 2.78 10.55 0.12
N LEU A 254 1.63 9.90 -0.03
CA LEU A 254 0.62 9.82 1.04
C LEU A 254 1.20 9.18 2.31
N PHE A 255 1.91 8.06 2.19
CA PHE A 255 2.51 7.41 3.35
C PHE A 255 3.65 8.20 3.98
N GLN A 256 4.37 9.03 3.22
CA GLN A 256 5.32 9.99 3.79
C GLN A 256 4.61 11.04 4.66
N LEU A 257 3.44 11.54 4.22
CA LEU A 257 2.64 12.48 5.00
C LEU A 257 2.06 11.82 6.25
N ILE A 258 1.47 10.61 6.13
CA ILE A 258 0.98 9.84 7.29
C ILE A 258 2.09 9.60 8.31
N ARG A 259 3.28 9.21 7.83
CA ARG A 259 4.46 9.04 8.68
C ARG A 259 4.82 10.33 9.40
N HIS A 260 4.81 11.47 8.70
CA HIS A 260 5.07 12.79 9.29
C HIS A 260 4.08 13.11 10.42
N GLU A 261 2.78 12.91 10.19
CA GLU A 261 1.75 13.13 11.21
C GLU A 261 1.97 12.28 12.46
N ILE A 262 2.31 10.99 12.30
CA ILE A 262 2.59 10.11 13.43
C ILE A 262 3.86 10.52 14.17
N PHE A 263 4.92 10.92 13.45
CA PHE A 263 6.14 11.46 14.08
C PHE A 263 5.87 12.72 14.90
N ALA A 264 4.92 13.55 14.47
CA ALA A 264 4.55 14.77 15.18
C ALA A 264 3.87 14.49 16.53
N VAL A 265 3.21 13.34 16.71
CA VAL A 265 2.59 12.95 17.99
C VAL A 265 3.39 11.93 18.78
N SER A 266 4.19 11.08 18.12
CA SER A 266 5.10 10.14 18.78
C SER A 266 6.24 9.72 17.84
N PRO A 267 7.46 10.24 18.07
CA PRO A 267 8.64 9.79 17.34
C PRO A 267 8.93 8.30 17.51
N PHE A 268 8.62 7.73 18.68
CA PHE A 268 8.76 6.31 18.96
C PHE A 268 7.88 5.46 18.04
N LEU A 269 6.58 5.74 17.97
CA LEU A 269 5.67 4.98 17.11
C LEU A 269 5.95 5.25 15.62
N GLY A 270 6.28 6.49 15.27
CA GLY A 270 6.64 6.88 13.90
C GLY A 270 7.86 6.13 13.37
N ALA A 271 8.82 5.78 14.22
CA ALA A 271 10.03 5.07 13.81
C ALA A 271 9.75 3.68 13.19
N PHE A 272 8.65 3.03 13.58
CA PHE A 272 8.24 1.74 13.00
C PHE A 272 7.65 1.86 11.59
N LEU A 273 7.24 3.06 11.16
CA LEU A 273 6.74 3.30 9.81
C LEU A 273 7.92 3.51 8.87
N ALA A 274 8.45 2.39 8.37
CA ALA A 274 9.55 2.33 7.43
C ALA A 274 9.24 1.35 6.28
N PRO A 275 9.92 1.45 5.12
CA PRO A 275 9.87 0.40 4.10
C PRO A 275 10.29 -0.94 4.71
N LYS A 276 9.64 -2.05 4.34
CA LYS A 276 9.85 -3.37 4.97
C LYS A 276 11.30 -3.86 4.92
N CYS A 277 12.08 -3.42 3.93
CA CYS A 277 13.49 -3.78 3.82
C CYS A 277 14.34 -3.24 4.99
N VAL A 278 13.95 -2.11 5.60
CA VAL A 278 14.69 -1.51 6.71
C VAL A 278 14.72 -2.44 7.93
N PRO A 279 13.59 -2.89 8.50
CA PRO A 279 13.60 -3.82 9.62
C PRO A 279 14.03 -5.24 9.22
N LEU A 280 13.79 -5.69 7.98
CA LEU A 280 14.28 -7.00 7.52
C LEU A 280 15.81 -7.05 7.39
N GLY A 281 16.46 -5.90 7.19
CA GLY A 281 17.90 -5.83 6.91
C GLY A 281 18.28 -6.13 5.46
N TYR A 282 17.32 -6.51 4.61
CA TYR A 282 17.51 -6.81 3.19
C TYR A 282 16.26 -6.45 2.37
N CYS A 283 16.43 -6.24 1.08
CA CYS A 283 15.33 -6.08 0.13
C CYS A 283 14.86 -7.44 -0.38
N ASP A 284 13.56 -7.71 -0.28
CA ASP A 284 12.91 -8.93 -0.76
C ASP A 284 12.12 -8.73 -2.06
N GLU A 285 12.10 -7.52 -2.62
CA GLU A 285 11.41 -7.18 -3.85
C GLU A 285 12.15 -7.76 -5.06
N SER A 286 11.48 -8.68 -5.78
CA SER A 286 12.02 -9.28 -7.02
C SER A 286 12.41 -8.23 -8.06
N GLY A 287 11.72 -7.08 -8.08
CA GLY A 287 12.01 -5.97 -8.98
C GLY A 287 13.31 -5.22 -8.67
N ASN A 288 13.96 -5.48 -7.53
CA ASN A 288 15.23 -4.87 -7.13
C ASN A 288 16.40 -5.87 -7.10
N ARG A 289 16.31 -6.98 -7.84
CA ARG A 289 17.42 -7.95 -7.98
C ARG A 289 18.68 -7.34 -8.61
N ASP A 290 18.52 -6.29 -9.42
CA ASP A 290 19.59 -5.50 -10.04
C ASP A 290 20.16 -4.41 -9.11
N GLU A 291 19.66 -4.32 -7.87
CA GLU A 291 20.08 -3.38 -6.82
C GLU A 291 20.07 -1.91 -7.24
N HIS A 292 19.12 -1.52 -8.09
CA HIS A 292 18.97 -0.12 -8.46
C HIS A 292 18.47 0.75 -7.30
N CYS A 293 17.71 0.19 -6.36
CA CYS A 293 17.35 0.84 -5.10
C CYS A 293 18.45 0.64 -4.06
N PRO A 294 19.09 1.72 -3.55
CA PRO A 294 20.26 1.62 -2.68
C PRO A 294 19.93 1.47 -1.19
N ILE A 295 18.65 1.37 -0.78
CA ILE A 295 18.26 1.40 0.64
C ILE A 295 18.82 0.18 1.40
N ARG A 296 18.75 -1.01 0.77
CA ARG A 296 19.24 -2.28 1.30
C ARG A 296 19.67 -3.20 0.15
N PRO A 297 20.69 -4.06 0.36
CA PRO A 297 21.05 -5.09 -0.60
C PRO A 297 19.89 -6.07 -0.82
N HIS A 298 19.82 -6.68 -2.00
CA HIS A 298 18.82 -7.70 -2.28
C HIS A 298 19.10 -8.98 -1.47
N LYS A 299 18.04 -9.70 -1.07
CA LYS A 299 18.15 -10.91 -0.24
C LYS A 299 19.08 -11.97 -0.82
N ASP A 300 19.11 -12.09 -2.15
CA ASP A 300 19.96 -13.06 -2.85
C ASP A 300 21.45 -12.80 -2.53
N ASN A 301 21.85 -11.53 -2.52
CA ASN A 301 23.23 -11.13 -2.22
C ASN A 301 23.56 -11.31 -0.73
N VAL A 302 22.61 -11.01 0.16
CA VAL A 302 22.78 -11.20 1.61
C VAL A 302 22.93 -12.69 1.96
N LEU A 303 22.08 -13.54 1.37
CA LEU A 303 22.12 -14.99 1.60
C LEU A 303 23.37 -15.62 0.96
N ALA A 304 23.79 -15.15 -0.21
CA ALA A 304 25.03 -15.60 -0.83
C ALA A 304 26.25 -15.26 0.04
N ALA A 305 26.35 -14.03 0.53
CA ALA A 305 27.43 -13.61 1.42
C ALA A 305 27.47 -14.42 2.72
N TRP A 306 26.29 -14.75 3.27
CA TRP A 306 26.19 -15.63 4.45
C TRP A 306 26.68 -17.05 4.15
N SER A 307 26.29 -17.62 3.01
CA SER A 307 26.72 -18.96 2.56
C SER A 307 28.25 -19.04 2.41
N GLU A 308 28.86 -18.05 1.75
CA GLU A 308 30.31 -17.98 1.58
C GLU A 308 31.04 -17.85 2.92
N LYS A 309 30.55 -17.00 3.82
CA LYS A 309 31.12 -16.88 5.18
C LYS A 309 31.03 -18.19 5.96
N ALA A 310 29.89 -18.89 5.87
CA ALA A 310 29.70 -20.18 6.52
C ALA A 310 30.62 -21.26 5.93
N LYS A 311 30.84 -21.26 4.61
CA LYS A 311 31.80 -22.13 3.92
C LYS A 311 33.23 -21.86 4.39
N ALA A 312 33.68 -20.62 4.35
CA ALA A 312 35.02 -20.22 4.80
C ALA A 312 35.28 -20.58 6.28
N THR A 313 34.27 -20.41 7.14
CA THR A 313 34.37 -20.77 8.57
C THR A 313 34.55 -22.29 8.74
N ARG A 314 33.83 -23.11 7.97
CA ARG A 314 33.97 -24.57 7.99
C ARG A 314 35.32 -25.02 7.46
N GLU A 315 35.82 -24.39 6.40
CA GLU A 315 37.14 -24.69 5.82
C GLU A 315 38.27 -24.34 6.80
N ALA A 316 38.19 -23.17 7.46
CA ALA A 316 39.15 -22.78 8.49
C ALA A 316 39.14 -23.74 9.70
N ALA A 317 37.96 -24.17 10.16
CA ALA A 317 37.84 -25.14 11.24
C ALA A 317 38.47 -26.50 10.88
N ARG A 318 38.27 -26.97 9.64
CA ARG A 318 38.89 -28.21 9.15
C ARG A 318 40.42 -28.10 9.07
N ALA A 319 40.93 -26.98 8.55
CA ALA A 319 42.37 -26.74 8.48
C ALA A 319 43.02 -26.71 9.88
N SER A 320 42.37 -26.07 10.85
CA SER A 320 42.86 -26.04 12.24
C SER A 320 42.86 -27.43 12.90
N GLN A 321 41.87 -28.28 12.61
CA GLN A 321 41.82 -29.65 13.12
C GLN A 321 42.89 -30.55 12.48
N ALA A 322 43.16 -30.38 11.18
CA ALA A 322 44.23 -31.10 10.49
C ALA A 322 45.61 -30.75 11.06
N ALA A 323 45.88 -29.45 11.28
CA ALA A 323 47.14 -28.99 11.87
C ALA A 323 47.35 -29.46 13.33
N GLY A 324 46.28 -29.51 14.13
CA GLY A 324 46.34 -30.05 15.50
C GLY A 324 46.52 -31.57 15.56
N GLY A 325 46.05 -32.30 14.55
CA GLY A 325 46.22 -33.75 14.43
C GLY A 325 47.62 -34.20 14.03
N GLU A 326 48.35 -33.38 13.25
CA GLU A 326 49.76 -33.62 12.92
C GLU A 326 50.69 -33.33 14.11
N ALA A 327 50.41 -32.29 14.90
CA ALA A 327 51.21 -31.95 16.09
C ALA A 327 51.10 -32.99 17.23
N ALA A 328 50.05 -33.82 17.26
CA ALA A 328 49.87 -34.87 18.26
C ALA A 328 50.45 -36.24 17.85
N ARG A 329 51.00 -36.36 16.63
CA ARG A 329 51.58 -37.60 16.08
C ARG A 329 53.10 -37.54 15.86
N GLY A 330 53.75 -36.42 16.21
CA GLY A 330 55.21 -36.26 16.24
C GLY A 330 55.74 -36.29 17.66
#